data_AF-A0A7J8PYC9-F1
#
_entry.id   AF-A0A7J8PYC9-F1
#
_cell.length_a   1.000
_cell.length_b   1.000
_cell.length_c   1.000
_cell.angle_alpha   90.00
_cell.angle_beta   90.00
_cell.angle_gamma   90.00
#
_symmetry.space_group_name_H-M   'P 1'
#
loop_
_entity.id
_entity.type
_entity.pdbx_description
1 polymer ?
#
loop_
_entity_poly.entity_id
_entity_poly.type
_entity_poly.pdbx_seq_one_letter_code
_entity_poly.pdbx_strand_id
1 'polypeptide(L)'
;MQDLQDNVAKAKDSDEKMIKIRKDIVDFHGEMVLLENYSALNYTGLVKILKKYDKRTGALIRSPFIQRVLQQPFYATDLLYKLVKECEAMLEHVFPKKEKPDSVEAKNVESLYMKSTISALRALKEIRSGSSTVSVFSLPPLQSNGLEETWKMIPVLEQAAK
;
A
#
# COMPACT_ATOMS: atom_id res chain seq x y z
N MET A 1 40.47 -3.08 26.47
CA MET A 1 39.13 -2.69 26.98
C MET A 1 38.55 -1.55 26.15
N GLN A 2 39.34 -0.52 25.83
CA GLN A 2 38.98 0.56 24.90
C GLN A 2 38.52 0.06 23.52
N ASP A 3 39.28 -0.84 22.88
CA ASP A 3 38.94 -1.39 21.56
C ASP A 3 37.60 -2.15 21.54
N LEU A 4 37.24 -2.77 22.67
CA LEU A 4 35.98 -3.49 22.80
C LEU A 4 34.80 -2.52 22.89
N GLN A 5 34.98 -1.39 23.58
CA GLN A 5 33.97 -0.33 23.69
C GLN A 5 33.75 0.38 22.36
N ASP A 6 34.82 0.64 21.60
CA ASP A 6 34.73 1.25 20.27
C ASP A 6 34.01 0.36 19.26
N ASN A 7 34.23 -0.96 19.32
CA ASN A 7 33.52 -1.92 18.48
C ASN A 7 32.02 -2.00 18.84
N VAL A 8 31.67 -1.98 20.14
CA VAL A 8 30.27 -1.95 20.58
C VAL A 8 29.57 -0.65 20.18
N ALA A 9 30.26 0.50 20.25
CA ALA A 9 29.69 1.77 19.81
C ALA A 9 29.42 1.80 18.30
N LYS A 10 30.35 1.29 17.49
CA LYS A 10 30.18 1.17 16.03
C LYS A 10 29.03 0.24 15.63
N ALA A 11 28.86 -0.88 16.34
CA ALA A 11 27.75 -1.80 16.11
C ALA A 11 26.39 -1.12 16.37
N LYS A 12 26.26 -0.40 17.49
CA LYS A 12 25.04 0.34 17.83
C LYS A 12 24.66 1.41 16.81
N ASP A 13 25.64 2.18 16.34
CA ASP A 13 25.44 3.19 15.29
C ASP A 13 25.00 2.56 13.95
N SER A 14 25.54 1.37 13.63
CA SER A 14 25.11 0.60 12.46
C SER A 14 23.66 0.13 12.57
N ASP A 15 23.25 -0.37 13.73
CA ASP A 15 21.89 -0.84 13.97
C ASP A 15 20.87 0.31 13.88
N GLU A 16 21.20 1.49 14.44
CA GLU A 16 20.35 2.68 14.36
C GLU A 16 20.18 3.17 12.91
N LYS A 17 21.26 3.16 12.11
CA LYS A 17 21.21 3.46 10.68
C LYS A 17 20.31 2.48 9.92
N MET A 18 20.39 1.19 10.23
CA MET A 18 19.53 0.17 9.60
C MET A 18 18.05 0.36 9.95
N ILE A 19 17.73 0.70 11.20
CA ILE A 19 16.37 1.02 11.62
C ILE A 19 15.84 2.25 10.87
N LYS A 20 16.66 3.28 10.70
CA LYS A 20 16.28 4.48 9.96
C LYS A 20 15.99 4.19 8.49
N ILE A 21 16.90 3.48 7.79
CA ILE A 21 16.72 3.09 6.38
C ILE A 21 15.43 2.29 6.22
N ARG A 22 15.18 1.34 7.12
CA ARG A 22 13.96 0.54 7.13
C ARG A 22 12.71 1.41 7.24
N LYS A 23 12.70 2.37 8.16
CA LYS A 23 11.58 3.31 8.33
C LYS A 23 11.35 4.13 7.06
N ASP A 24 12.40 4.68 6.49
CA ASP A 24 12.31 5.52 5.29
C ASP A 24 11.73 4.73 4.09
N ILE A 25 12.09 3.45 3.93
CA ILE A 25 11.53 2.57 2.88
C ILE A 25 10.03 2.31 3.13
N VAL A 26 9.63 2.03 4.37
CA VAL A 26 8.23 1.78 4.73
C VAL A 26 7.37 3.03 4.52
N ASP A 27 7.85 4.19 4.96
CA ASP A 27 7.16 5.47 4.82
C ASP A 27 6.96 5.80 3.32
N PHE A 28 8.03 5.67 2.52
CA PHE A 28 7.96 5.89 1.07
C PHE A 28 6.99 4.92 0.37
N HIS A 29 7.02 3.62 0.71
CA HIS A 29 6.05 2.64 0.20
C HIS A 29 4.61 3.03 0.56
N GLY A 30 4.39 3.49 1.80
CA GLY A 30 3.07 3.94 2.27
C GLY A 30 2.52 5.11 1.45
N GLU A 31 3.34 6.13 1.19
CA GLU A 31 2.96 7.29 0.37
C GLU A 31 2.57 6.89 -1.05
N MET A 32 3.32 5.96 -1.64
CA MET A 32 3.07 5.44 -2.98
C MET A 32 1.74 4.70 -3.07
N VAL A 33 1.43 3.83 -2.10
CA VAL A 33 0.15 3.14 -2.04
C VAL A 33 -1.01 4.11 -1.80
N LEU A 34 -0.82 5.14 -0.96
CA LEU A 34 -1.82 6.18 -0.76
C LEU A 34 -2.13 6.94 -2.07
N LEU A 35 -1.12 7.17 -2.90
CA LEU A 35 -1.30 7.83 -4.20
C LEU A 35 -2.04 6.95 -5.21
N GLU A 36 -1.77 5.64 -5.25
CA GLU A 36 -2.55 4.68 -6.04
C GLU A 36 -4.02 4.67 -5.61
N ASN A 37 -4.26 4.67 -4.29
CA ASN A 37 -5.61 4.71 -3.71
C ASN A 37 -6.34 6.01 -4.07
N TYR A 38 -5.65 7.15 -3.98
CA TYR A 38 -6.19 8.43 -4.40
C TYR A 38 -6.65 8.37 -5.87
N SER A 39 -5.80 7.86 -6.76
CA SER A 39 -6.14 7.72 -8.19
C SER A 39 -7.40 6.87 -8.40
N ALA A 40 -7.45 5.68 -7.79
CA ALA A 40 -8.56 4.74 -7.94
C ALA A 40 -9.89 5.28 -7.41
N LEU A 41 -9.87 5.94 -6.24
CA LEU A 41 -11.07 6.54 -5.63
C LEU A 41 -11.60 7.70 -6.47
N ASN A 42 -10.72 8.59 -6.93
CA ASN A 42 -11.12 9.73 -7.75
C ASN A 42 -11.67 9.28 -9.10
N TYR A 43 -11.02 8.33 -9.78
CA TYR A 43 -11.55 7.74 -11.02
C TYR A 43 -12.94 7.14 -10.81
N THR A 44 -13.13 6.36 -9.74
CA THR A 44 -14.43 5.78 -9.41
C THR A 44 -15.50 6.85 -9.14
N GLY A 45 -15.14 7.92 -8.42
CA GLY A 45 -16.01 9.07 -8.20
C GLY A 45 -16.45 9.72 -9.50
N LEU A 46 -15.52 9.97 -10.42
CA LEU A 46 -15.78 10.53 -11.75
C LEU A 46 -16.71 9.63 -12.58
N VAL A 47 -16.44 8.32 -12.64
CA VAL A 47 -17.31 7.36 -13.33
C VAL A 47 -18.73 7.38 -12.75
N LYS A 48 -18.85 7.40 -11.42
CA LYS A 48 -20.16 7.38 -10.73
C LYS A 48 -20.96 8.67 -10.97
N ILE A 49 -20.33 9.85 -10.91
CA ILE A 49 -21.04 11.11 -11.15
C ILE A 49 -21.46 11.26 -12.61
N LEU A 50 -20.60 10.85 -13.56
CA LEU A 50 -20.95 10.84 -14.98
C LEU A 50 -22.09 9.86 -15.28
N LYS A 51 -22.05 8.65 -14.71
CA LYS A 51 -23.16 7.69 -14.83
C LYS A 51 -24.48 8.26 -14.27
N LYS A 52 -24.41 9.01 -13.17
CA LYS A 52 -25.57 9.66 -12.56
C LYS A 52 -26.12 10.77 -13.46
N TYR A 53 -25.24 11.59 -14.04
CA TYR A 53 -25.61 12.64 -14.98
C TYR A 53 -26.34 12.06 -16.19
N ASP A 54 -25.71 11.12 -16.90
CA ASP A 54 -26.30 10.47 -18.09
C ASP A 54 -27.69 9.89 -17.78
N LYS A 55 -27.84 9.21 -16.62
CA LYS A 55 -29.12 8.62 -16.21
C LYS A 55 -30.20 9.67 -15.93
N ARG A 56 -29.83 10.85 -15.41
CA ARG A 56 -30.77 11.91 -15.03
C ARG A 56 -31.17 12.79 -16.21
N THR A 57 -30.26 13.02 -17.15
CA THR A 57 -30.47 13.97 -18.26
C THR A 57 -30.77 13.28 -19.59
N GLY A 58 -30.45 11.99 -19.72
CA GLY A 58 -30.49 11.27 -21.00
C GLY A 58 -29.32 11.62 -21.94
N ALA A 59 -28.43 12.52 -21.54
CA ALA A 59 -27.21 12.82 -22.30
C ALA A 59 -26.22 11.66 -22.22
N LEU A 60 -25.35 11.52 -23.22
CA LEU A 60 -24.34 10.45 -23.30
C LEU A 60 -22.92 11.02 -23.22
N ILE A 61 -22.63 11.79 -22.18
CA ILE A 61 -21.34 12.49 -22.05
C ILE A 61 -20.27 11.66 -21.35
N ARG A 62 -20.65 10.57 -20.66
CA ARG A 62 -19.70 9.75 -19.89
C ARG A 62 -18.54 9.25 -20.75
N SER A 63 -18.80 8.72 -21.94
CA SER A 63 -17.77 8.14 -22.80
C SER A 63 -16.67 9.14 -23.20
N PRO A 64 -16.97 10.30 -23.82
CA PRO A 64 -15.94 11.27 -24.19
C PRO A 64 -15.26 11.93 -22.97
N PHE A 65 -15.89 11.94 -21.80
CA PHE A 65 -15.26 12.42 -20.58
C PHE A 65 -14.27 11.42 -19.99
N ILE A 66 -14.65 10.13 -19.93
CA ILE A 66 -13.77 9.07 -19.43
C ILE A 66 -12.52 8.94 -20.29
N GLN A 67 -12.65 9.01 -21.62
CA GLN A 67 -11.47 8.95 -22.50
C GLN A 67 -10.45 10.05 -22.17
N ARG A 68 -10.92 11.26 -21.83
CA ARG A 68 -10.04 12.36 -21.41
C ARG A 68 -9.43 12.13 -20.04
N VAL A 69 -10.19 11.55 -19.10
CA VAL A 69 -9.72 11.20 -17.74
C VAL A 69 -8.60 10.16 -17.80
N LEU A 70 -8.71 9.15 -18.65
CA LEU A 70 -7.68 8.10 -18.79
C LEU A 70 -6.33 8.63 -19.27
N GLN A 71 -6.29 9.82 -19.88
CA GLN A 71 -5.07 10.49 -20.33
C GLN A 71 -4.52 11.48 -19.30
N GLN A 72 -5.18 11.67 -18.16
CA GLN A 72 -4.72 12.60 -17.15
C GLN A 72 -3.61 11.98 -16.29
N PRO A 73 -2.61 12.76 -15.86
CA PRO A 73 -1.49 12.26 -15.07
C PRO A 73 -1.91 11.56 -13.77
N PHE A 74 -3.00 12.02 -13.13
CA PHE A 74 -3.47 11.41 -11.89
C PHE A 74 -3.92 9.95 -12.06
N TYR A 75 -4.27 9.53 -13.29
CA TYR A 75 -4.68 8.15 -13.60
C TYR A 75 -3.51 7.26 -14.07
N ALA A 76 -2.41 7.86 -14.53
CA ALA A 76 -1.25 7.15 -15.07
C ALA A 76 -0.36 6.59 -13.94
N THR A 77 -0.80 5.53 -13.27
CA THR A 77 -0.13 4.97 -12.08
C THR A 77 0.88 3.86 -12.38
N ASP A 78 1.22 3.59 -13.64
CA ASP A 78 2.12 2.47 -14.02
C ASP A 78 3.51 2.57 -13.39
N LEU A 79 4.04 3.79 -13.27
CA LEU A 79 5.31 4.03 -12.60
C LEU A 79 5.20 3.82 -11.09
N LEU A 80 4.07 4.19 -10.49
CA LEU A 80 3.84 4.00 -9.06
C LEU A 80 3.85 2.53 -8.70
N TYR A 81 3.15 1.70 -9.49
CA TYR A 81 3.12 0.27 -9.28
C TYR A 81 4.51 -0.37 -9.31
N LYS A 82 5.37 0.06 -10.26
CA LYS A 82 6.76 -0.44 -10.35
C LYS A 82 7.57 -0.07 -9.11
N LEU A 83 7.48 1.18 -8.67
CA LEU A 83 8.17 1.67 -7.48
C LEU A 83 7.68 0.98 -6.20
N VAL A 84 6.37 0.70 -6.07
CA VAL A 84 5.82 -0.11 -4.98
C VAL A 84 6.46 -1.51 -4.98
N LYS A 85 6.55 -2.18 -6.14
CA LYS A 85 7.18 -3.51 -6.26
C LYS A 85 8.67 -3.50 -5.92
N GLU A 86 9.38 -2.45 -6.30
CA GLU A 86 10.79 -2.27 -5.93
C GLU A 86 10.95 -2.09 -4.41
N CYS A 87 10.07 -1.31 -3.78
CA CYS A 87 10.07 -1.16 -2.32
C CYS A 87 9.77 -2.48 -1.60
N GLU A 88 8.79 -3.25 -2.07
CA GLU A 88 8.49 -4.59 -1.54
C GLU A 88 9.72 -5.51 -1.63
N ALA A 89 10.41 -5.53 -2.77
CA ALA A 89 11.63 -6.31 -2.95
C ALA A 89 12.77 -5.83 -2.03
N MET A 90 12.95 -4.52 -1.85
CA MET A 90 13.95 -3.97 -0.92
C MET A 90 13.64 -4.35 0.53
N LEU A 91 12.36 -4.32 0.92
CA LEU A 91 11.94 -4.75 2.25
C LEU A 91 12.26 -6.23 2.49
N GLU A 92 12.05 -7.12 1.52
CA GLU A 92 12.43 -8.53 1.67
C GLU A 92 13.94 -8.74 1.95
N HIS A 93 14.80 -7.88 1.42
CA HIS A 93 16.24 -7.94 1.66
C HIS A 93 16.65 -7.32 3.01
N VAL A 94 15.98 -6.24 3.43
CA VAL A 94 16.24 -5.54 4.70
C VAL A 94 15.59 -6.25 5.90
N PHE A 95 14.65 -7.16 5.64
CA PHE A 95 14.02 -8.05 6.61
C PHE A 95 14.20 -9.52 6.25
N PRO A 96 15.35 -10.13 6.53
CA PRO A 96 15.54 -11.56 6.31
C PRO A 96 14.50 -12.35 7.14
N LYS A 97 13.81 -13.32 6.51
CA LYS A 97 12.81 -14.22 7.13
C LYS A 97 13.29 -15.01 8.36
N LYS A 98 14.55 -14.87 8.77
CA LYS A 98 15.16 -15.55 9.92
C LYS A 98 15.71 -14.52 10.89
N GLU A 99 14.87 -13.92 11.71
CA GLU A 99 15.27 -13.47 13.04
C GLU A 99 14.02 -13.22 13.86
N LYS A 100 13.93 -13.87 15.02
CA LYS A 100 12.93 -13.53 16.02
C LYS A 100 13.14 -12.05 16.34
N PRO A 101 12.12 -11.19 16.20
CA PRO A 101 12.35 -9.77 16.42
C PRO A 101 12.38 -9.57 17.93
N ASP A 102 13.57 -9.42 18.50
CA ASP A 102 13.74 -9.14 19.94
C ASP A 102 13.52 -7.66 20.28
N SER A 103 13.27 -6.79 19.28
CA SER A 103 12.89 -5.38 19.47
C SER A 103 11.37 -5.17 19.37
N VAL A 104 10.79 -4.52 20.38
CA VAL A 104 9.35 -4.22 20.51
C VAL A 104 8.95 -3.01 19.65
N GLU A 105 9.84 -2.02 19.47
CA GLU A 105 9.52 -0.84 18.64
C GLU A 105 9.45 -1.16 17.15
N ALA A 106 10.36 -1.96 16.61
CA ALA A 106 10.36 -2.33 15.18
C ALA A 106 9.05 -3.04 14.77
N LYS A 107 8.54 -3.91 15.64
CA LYS A 107 7.24 -4.59 15.44
C LYS A 107 6.06 -3.62 15.39
N ASN A 108 6.09 -2.55 16.19
CA ASN A 108 4.91 -1.70 16.39
C ASN A 108 4.70 -0.72 15.21
N VAL A 109 5.78 -0.13 14.69
CA VAL A 109 5.73 0.83 13.58
C VAL A 109 5.42 0.12 12.26
N GLU A 110 6.07 -1.03 12.02
CA GLU A 110 5.79 -1.92 10.89
C GLU A 110 4.32 -2.38 10.91
N SER A 111 3.80 -2.74 12.10
CA SER A 111 2.41 -3.13 12.28
C SER A 111 1.42 -2.00 11.95
N LEU A 112 1.68 -0.75 12.36
CA LEU A 112 0.71 0.35 12.18
C LEU A 112 0.55 0.78 10.72
N TYR A 113 1.66 0.98 10.00
CA TYR A 113 1.62 1.41 8.60
C TYR A 113 1.18 0.26 7.67
N MET A 114 1.57 -0.98 7.97
CA MET A 114 1.01 -2.15 7.27
C MET A 114 -0.49 -2.27 7.51
N LYS A 115 -0.99 -2.10 8.74
CA LYS A 115 -2.43 -2.15 9.04
C LYS A 115 -3.23 -1.08 8.29
N SER A 116 -2.71 0.14 8.20
CA SER A 116 -3.35 1.23 7.44
C SER A 116 -3.37 0.92 5.94
N THR A 117 -2.26 0.40 5.39
CA THR A 117 -2.16 -0.03 3.99
C THR A 117 -3.14 -1.16 3.68
N ILE A 118 -3.21 -2.17 4.55
CA ILE A 118 -4.14 -3.30 4.43
C ILE A 118 -5.59 -2.81 4.50
N SER A 119 -5.89 -1.88 5.41
CA SER A 119 -7.23 -1.32 5.55
C SER A 119 -7.65 -0.54 4.31
N ALA A 120 -6.74 0.23 3.71
CA ALA A 120 -6.98 0.94 2.46
C ALA A 120 -7.22 -0.04 1.28
N LEU A 121 -6.39 -1.08 1.15
CA LEU A 121 -6.54 -2.11 0.12
C LEU A 121 -7.85 -2.90 0.27
N ARG A 122 -8.23 -3.24 1.51
CA ARG A 122 -9.51 -3.93 1.79
C ARG A 122 -10.70 -3.04 1.46
N ALA A 123 -10.68 -1.78 1.86
CA ALA A 123 -11.73 -0.82 1.52
C ALA A 123 -11.89 -0.67 0.00
N LEU A 124 -10.80 -0.63 -0.77
CA LEU A 124 -10.84 -0.62 -2.23
C LEU A 124 -11.45 -1.91 -2.81
N LYS A 125 -11.10 -3.08 -2.27
CA LYS A 125 -11.65 -4.38 -2.68
C LYS A 125 -13.17 -4.40 -2.47
N GLU A 126 -13.65 -3.93 -1.32
CA GLU A 126 -15.07 -3.84 -0.98
C GLU A 126 -15.83 -2.83 -1.85
N ILE A 127 -15.28 -1.64 -2.05
CA ILE A 127 -15.87 -0.60 -2.93
C ILE A 127 -16.03 -1.15 -4.35
N ARG A 128 -15.05 -1.94 -4.83
CA ARG A 128 -15.06 -2.50 -6.18
C ARG A 128 -15.96 -3.74 -6.29
N SER A 129 -16.09 -4.56 -5.25
CA SER A 129 -17.01 -5.71 -5.23
C SER A 129 -18.48 -5.29 -5.13
N GLY A 130 -18.78 -4.11 -4.59
CA GLY A 130 -20.15 -3.58 -4.50
C GLY A 130 -20.74 -3.01 -5.80
N SER A 131 -20.02 -3.04 -6.93
CA SER A 131 -20.54 -2.52 -8.20
C SER A 131 -21.47 -3.54 -8.88
N SER A 132 -22.77 -3.22 -8.97
CA SER A 132 -23.80 -4.11 -9.56
C SER A 132 -23.65 -4.36 -11.07
N THR A 133 -22.63 -3.82 -11.75
CA THR A 133 -22.31 -4.13 -13.16
C THR A 133 -20.79 -4.07 -13.38
N VAL A 134 -20.19 -5.17 -13.82
CA VAL A 134 -18.84 -5.19 -14.39
C VAL A 134 -18.94 -4.68 -15.83
N SER A 135 -18.17 -3.66 -16.20
CA SER A 135 -18.11 -3.14 -17.57
C SER A 135 -16.67 -2.87 -17.96
N VAL A 136 -16.39 -2.64 -19.25
CA VAL A 136 -15.05 -2.29 -19.77
C VAL A 136 -14.45 -1.04 -19.09
N PHE A 137 -15.28 -0.17 -18.51
CA PHE A 137 -14.82 1.02 -17.78
C PHE A 137 -14.56 0.79 -16.28
N SER A 138 -14.82 -0.42 -15.78
CA SER A 138 -14.54 -0.80 -14.40
C SER A 138 -13.03 -0.98 -14.21
N LEU A 139 -12.53 -0.60 -13.03
CA LEU A 139 -11.13 -0.85 -12.70
C LEU A 139 -10.83 -2.36 -12.72
N PRO A 140 -9.68 -2.79 -13.30
CA PRO A 140 -9.29 -4.19 -13.34
C PRO A 140 -9.12 -4.76 -11.93
N PRO A 141 -9.30 -6.08 -11.71
CA PRO A 141 -9.08 -6.72 -10.42
C PRO A 141 -7.68 -6.41 -9.87
N LEU A 142 -7.62 -5.98 -8.61
CA LEU A 142 -6.38 -5.88 -7.84
C LEU A 142 -5.95 -7.31 -7.57
N GLN A 143 -4.85 -7.74 -8.16
CA GLN A 143 -4.25 -9.05 -7.89
C GLN A 143 -3.54 -8.98 -6.52
N SER A 144 -4.28 -9.22 -5.44
CA SER A 144 -3.72 -9.26 -4.07
C SER A 144 -3.18 -10.62 -3.66
N ASN A 145 -3.24 -11.62 -4.56
CA ASN A 145 -3.09 -13.04 -4.23
C ASN A 145 -1.72 -13.41 -3.63
N GLY A 146 -0.68 -12.59 -3.77
CA GLY A 146 0.62 -12.83 -3.15
C GLY A 146 0.78 -12.27 -1.73
N LEU A 147 0.14 -11.12 -1.42
CA LEU A 147 0.26 -10.48 -0.11
C LEU A 147 -0.57 -11.19 0.95
N GLU A 148 -1.79 -11.64 0.62
CA GLU A 148 -2.72 -12.19 1.60
C GLU A 148 -2.21 -13.49 2.28
N GLU A 149 -1.33 -14.24 1.60
CA GLU A 149 -0.75 -15.50 2.10
C GLU A 149 0.54 -15.32 2.90
N THR A 150 1.42 -14.39 2.51
CA THR A 150 2.66 -14.10 3.24
C THR A 150 2.41 -13.54 4.63
N TRP A 151 1.31 -12.81 4.83
CA TRP A 151 1.04 -12.07 6.07
C TRP A 151 0.08 -12.79 7.04
N LYS A 152 -0.51 -13.93 6.65
CA LYS A 152 -1.19 -14.86 7.58
C LYS A 152 -0.21 -15.58 8.52
N MET A 153 1.09 -15.56 8.20
CA MET A 153 2.15 -16.21 8.97
C MET A 153 2.69 -15.34 10.13
N ILE A 154 2.25 -14.09 10.27
CA ILE A 154 2.60 -13.26 11.43
C ILE A 154 1.70 -13.68 12.59
N PRO A 155 2.24 -14.15 13.74
CA PRO A 155 1.42 -14.53 14.88
C PRO A 155 0.66 -13.29 15.35
N VAL A 156 -0.67 -13.36 15.31
CA VAL A 156 -1.54 -12.41 15.98
C VAL A 156 -1.25 -12.57 17.48
N LEU A 157 -0.48 -11.64 18.05
CA LEU A 157 -0.36 -11.49 19.49
C LEU A 157 -1.69 -10.92 20.00
N GLU A 158 -2.62 -11.82 20.24
CA GLU A 158 -3.88 -11.55 20.92
C GLU A 158 -3.54 -11.12 22.35
N GLN A 159 -3.53 -9.80 22.59
CA GLN A 159 -3.41 -9.28 23.94
C GLN A 159 -4.72 -9.56 24.67
N ALA A 160 -4.75 -10.65 25.43
CA ALA A 160 -5.79 -10.93 26.39
C ALA A 160 -5.80 -9.84 27.47
N ALA A 161 -6.86 -9.03 27.50
CA ALA A 161 -7.16 -8.16 28.61
C ALA A 161 -7.74 -9.00 29.77
N LYS A 162 -7.14 -8.89 30.95
CA LYS A 162 -7.75 -9.25 32.24
C LYS A 162 -8.26 -7.98 32.91
#